data_AF-A0A936EI39-F1
#
_entry.id   AF-A0A936EI39-F1
#
_cell.length_a   1.000
_cell.length_b   1.000
_cell.length_c   1.000
_cell.angle_alpha   90.00
_cell.angle_beta   90.00
_cell.angle_gamma   90.00
#
_symmetry.space_group_name_H-M   'P 1'
#
loop_
_entity.id
_entity.type
_entity.pdbx_description
1 polymer ?
#
loop_
_entity_poly.entity_id
_entity_poly.type
_entity_poly.pdbx_seq_one_letter_code
_entity_poly.pdbx_strand_id
1 'polypeptide(L)'
;MPRALRFSLFANAALAIVVAVQLGLHPASPPAVSAASVAQPDTAPSRAAIAAAPGPEASAPGGIRDALRQLEQLGLPREVVVTALLGDIHRRWDRRVAELEERYAPRSVPARAYTELARQRDVEQERELVEALGADGYLAWDKARILRLHNAGNAALNPAEADTVYRLQKDFDAHIKELQMAVEDGVADPTDSSALHSRAQAALDEELRRLLGPQRYDQLRGLSDPLTDAARRYGALNPTPAQAQSVVQTDDDYRTRETALARRLKGDPGAVDIAAELKILNEAREENLRRIFGAAAYEDTRRETDSTYQRLDQFAEAWELRSEELPNVYETLRTFGEQMELTRSAAAMREAAGERVNWNEVNATIEQARRQTETGLEQLIGAKRAWRLKENGLLSTR
;
A
#
# COMPACT_ATOMS: atom_id res chain seq x y z
N MET A 1 14.80 24.30 6.99
CA MET A 1 13.84 23.21 7.32
C MET A 1 14.01 22.78 8.77
N PRO A 2 12.94 22.67 9.57
CA PRO A 2 13.02 22.23 10.95
C PRO A 2 13.45 20.76 11.04
N ARG A 3 14.37 20.43 11.96
CA ARG A 3 14.91 19.07 12.19
C ARG A 3 13.84 18.01 12.49
N ALA A 4 12.66 18.41 12.96
CA ALA A 4 11.53 17.51 13.25
C ALA A 4 10.83 16.95 12.00
N LEU A 5 10.87 17.66 10.86
CA LEU A 5 10.29 17.20 9.58
C LEU A 5 11.17 16.15 8.87
N ARG A 6 12.46 16.07 9.22
CA ARG A 6 13.40 15.12 8.62
C ARG A 6 13.19 13.71 9.18
N PHE A 7 12.87 13.57 10.47
CA PHE A 7 12.71 12.26 11.10
C PHE A 7 11.43 11.51 10.70
N SER A 8 10.31 12.18 10.38
CA SER A 8 9.05 11.49 10.04
C SER A 8 9.04 10.94 8.61
N LEU A 9 9.74 11.57 7.67
CA LEU A 9 9.88 11.06 6.30
C LEU A 9 10.70 9.76 6.24
N PHE A 10 11.77 9.65 7.05
CA PHE A 10 12.56 8.42 7.14
C PHE A 10 11.80 7.26 7.79
N ALA A 11 11.00 7.54 8.82
CA ALA A 11 10.16 6.52 9.46
C ALA A 11 9.08 5.97 8.51
N ASN A 12 8.45 6.84 7.72
CA ASN A 12 7.40 6.44 6.78
C ASN A 12 7.93 5.65 5.58
N ALA A 13 9.13 5.96 5.09
CA ALA A 13 9.77 5.21 4.00
C ALA A 13 10.20 3.80 4.45
N ALA A 14 10.77 3.66 5.65
CA ALA A 14 11.10 2.36 6.22
C ALA A 14 9.85 1.52 6.50
N LEU A 15 8.76 2.15 6.98
CA LEU A 15 7.49 1.47 7.22
C LEU A 15 6.83 1.00 5.91
N ALA A 16 6.88 1.80 4.84
CA ALA A 16 6.32 1.44 3.54
C ALA A 16 7.02 0.23 2.91
N ILE A 17 8.33 0.09 3.08
CA ILE A 17 9.11 -1.08 2.64
C ILE A 17 8.72 -2.33 3.45
N VAL A 18 8.58 -2.19 4.77
CA VAL A 18 8.15 -3.32 5.64
C VAL A 18 6.72 -3.76 5.33
N VAL A 19 5.80 -2.83 5.09
CA VAL A 19 4.40 -3.12 4.74
C VAL A 19 4.28 -3.72 3.33
N ALA A 20 5.07 -3.26 2.35
CA ALA A 20 5.10 -3.87 1.02
C ALA A 20 5.64 -5.30 1.05
N VAL A 21 6.62 -5.59 1.91
CA VAL A 21 7.14 -6.95 2.14
C VAL A 21 6.10 -7.84 2.84
N GLN A 22 5.34 -7.31 3.82
CA GLN A 22 4.32 -8.10 4.52
C GLN A 22 3.05 -8.34 3.69
N LEU A 23 2.58 -7.37 2.91
CA LEU A 23 1.39 -7.51 2.06
C LEU A 23 1.65 -8.42 0.84
N GLY A 24 2.91 -8.59 0.42
CA GLY A 24 3.29 -9.56 -0.61
C GLY A 24 3.33 -11.03 -0.15
N LEU A 25 3.14 -11.30 1.14
CA LEU A 25 3.39 -12.62 1.76
C LEU A 25 2.16 -13.31 2.36
N HIS A 26 0.95 -12.76 2.19
CA HIS A 26 -0.28 -13.42 2.61
C HIS A 26 -1.11 -13.91 1.41
N PRO A 27 -1.16 -15.22 1.12
CA PRO A 27 -2.22 -15.75 0.27
C PRO A 27 -3.56 -15.51 0.97
N ALA A 28 -4.51 -14.89 0.26
CA ALA A 28 -5.88 -14.72 0.75
C ALA A 28 -6.47 -16.09 1.11
N SER A 29 -6.85 -16.27 2.38
CA SER A 29 -7.66 -17.41 2.79
C SER A 29 -9.00 -17.35 2.03
N PRO A 30 -9.42 -18.44 1.36
CA PRO A 30 -10.73 -18.45 0.72
C PRO A 30 -11.85 -18.30 1.78
N PRO A 31 -12.95 -17.61 1.46
CA PRO A 31 -14.05 -17.41 2.40
C PRO A 31 -14.67 -18.75 2.81
N ALA A 32 -14.90 -18.91 4.11
CA ALA A 32 -15.67 -20.02 4.65
C ALA A 32 -17.12 -19.92 4.14
N VAL A 33 -17.48 -20.82 3.21
CA VAL A 33 -18.87 -20.97 2.77
C VAL A 33 -19.65 -21.65 3.90
N SER A 34 -20.49 -20.87 4.57
CA SER A 34 -21.46 -21.39 5.54
C SER A 34 -22.58 -22.11 4.78
N ALA A 35 -22.52 -23.44 4.71
CA ALA A 35 -23.56 -24.26 4.10
C ALA A 35 -24.72 -24.47 5.08
N ALA A 36 -25.89 -23.94 4.75
CA ALA A 36 -27.15 -24.27 5.40
C ALA A 36 -27.52 -25.74 5.11
N SER A 37 -27.92 -26.42 6.17
CA SER A 37 -28.33 -27.83 6.23
C SER A 37 -29.55 -28.13 5.34
N VAL A 38 -29.39 -29.03 4.35
CA VAL A 38 -30.48 -29.82 3.76
C VAL A 38 -30.04 -31.28 3.75
N ALA A 39 -30.82 -32.12 4.42
CA ALA A 39 -30.58 -33.55 4.58
C ALA A 39 -31.04 -34.35 3.35
N GLN A 40 -30.18 -35.24 2.84
CA GLN A 40 -30.57 -36.47 2.12
C GLN A 40 -29.37 -37.46 2.01
N PRO A 41 -29.62 -38.77 1.82
CA PRO A 41 -28.81 -39.85 2.40
C PRO A 41 -27.66 -40.39 1.52
N ASP A 42 -26.79 -41.11 2.23
CA ASP A 42 -25.59 -41.85 1.83
C ASP A 42 -25.62 -42.55 0.47
N THR A 43 -24.55 -42.35 -0.32
CA THR A 43 -23.73 -43.45 -0.84
C THR A 43 -22.39 -42.97 -1.45
N ALA A 44 -21.30 -43.59 -1.01
CA ALA A 44 -19.93 -43.61 -1.57
C ALA A 44 -18.96 -42.45 -1.19
N PRO A 45 -17.63 -42.67 -1.30
CA PRO A 45 -16.81 -43.37 -0.31
C PRO A 45 -15.79 -42.43 0.39
N SER A 46 -15.32 -42.92 1.54
CA SER A 46 -14.35 -42.35 2.48
C SER A 46 -13.37 -41.30 1.93
N ARG A 47 -13.62 -40.03 2.28
CA ARG A 47 -12.70 -38.89 2.17
C ARG A 47 -11.88 -38.69 3.46
N ALA A 48 -11.64 -39.77 4.20
CA ALA A 48 -10.87 -39.77 5.44
C ALA A 48 -9.45 -40.29 5.20
N ALA A 49 -8.63 -39.50 4.51
CA ALA A 49 -7.17 -39.68 4.46
C ALA A 49 -6.41 -38.42 4.02
N ILE A 50 -6.89 -37.22 4.40
CA ILE A 50 -6.06 -36.00 4.43
C ILE A 50 -6.28 -35.33 5.78
N ALA A 51 -6.13 -36.13 6.84
CA ALA A 51 -5.95 -35.61 8.18
C ALA A 51 -4.47 -35.31 8.35
N ALA A 52 -4.16 -34.04 8.67
CA ALA A 52 -2.94 -33.57 9.31
C ALA A 52 -1.72 -34.50 9.17
N ALA A 53 -1.01 -34.37 8.04
CA ALA A 53 0.35 -34.89 7.99
C ALA A 53 1.17 -34.13 9.05
N PRO A 54 1.79 -34.81 10.02
CA PRO A 54 2.72 -34.17 10.94
C PRO A 54 3.80 -33.51 10.09
N GLY A 55 4.08 -32.23 10.36
CA GLY A 55 5.19 -31.52 9.73
C GLY A 55 6.46 -32.37 9.89
N PRO A 56 7.33 -32.45 8.86
CA PRO A 56 8.54 -33.24 8.94
C PRO A 56 9.54 -32.60 9.91
N GLU A 57 9.32 -32.79 11.21
CA GLU A 57 10.35 -32.72 12.23
C GLU A 57 11.19 -34.00 12.16
N ALA A 58 12.02 -34.10 11.13
CA ALA A 58 13.19 -34.95 11.13
C ALA A 58 14.03 -34.57 9.91
N SER A 59 15.20 -34.01 10.19
CA SER A 59 16.31 -33.91 9.24
C SER A 59 16.70 -35.31 8.75
N ALA A 60 15.96 -35.83 7.76
CA ALA A 60 16.40 -37.00 7.01
C ALA A 60 17.66 -36.60 6.19
N PRO A 61 18.64 -37.49 6.01
CA PRO A 61 19.92 -37.17 5.36
C PRO A 61 19.85 -36.78 3.87
N GLY A 62 18.65 -36.62 3.30
CA GLY A 62 18.42 -36.14 1.95
C GLY A 62 18.09 -34.64 1.82
N GLY A 63 17.82 -33.95 2.94
CA GLY A 63 17.51 -32.52 2.93
C GLY A 63 16.28 -32.11 2.10
N ILE A 64 15.90 -30.84 2.16
CA ILE A 64 14.77 -30.31 1.37
C ILE A 64 14.98 -30.48 -0.14
N ARG A 65 16.23 -30.57 -0.60
CA ARG A 65 16.59 -30.73 -2.02
C ARG A 65 16.14 -32.06 -2.60
N ASP A 66 16.28 -33.15 -1.84
CA ASP A 66 15.81 -34.45 -2.30
C ASP A 66 14.28 -34.50 -2.31
N ALA A 67 13.64 -33.82 -1.35
CA ALA A 67 12.20 -33.62 -1.36
C ALA A 67 11.74 -32.84 -2.60
N LEU A 68 12.39 -31.71 -2.95
CA LEU A 68 12.05 -30.93 -4.15
C LEU A 68 12.22 -31.75 -5.44
N ARG A 69 13.30 -32.54 -5.56
CA ARG A 69 13.50 -33.45 -6.70
C ARG A 69 12.41 -34.53 -6.78
N GLN A 70 11.97 -35.08 -5.65
CA GLN A 70 10.85 -36.03 -5.61
C GLN A 70 9.55 -35.34 -6.03
N LEU A 71 9.30 -34.10 -5.59
CA LEU A 71 8.11 -33.35 -5.99
C LEU A 71 8.10 -33.06 -7.50
N GLU A 72 9.26 -32.71 -8.09
CA GLU A 72 9.39 -32.56 -9.54
C GLU A 72 9.15 -33.89 -10.29
N GLN A 73 9.67 -35.01 -9.78
CA GLN A 73 9.43 -36.35 -10.34
C GLN A 73 7.95 -36.78 -10.26
N LEU A 74 7.24 -36.31 -9.24
CA LEU A 74 5.79 -36.51 -9.08
C LEU A 74 4.95 -35.59 -9.98
N GLY A 75 5.58 -34.76 -10.81
CA GLY A 75 4.90 -33.88 -11.77
C GLY A 75 4.24 -32.67 -11.11
N LEU A 76 4.64 -32.29 -9.90
CA LEU A 76 4.13 -31.07 -9.28
C LEU A 76 4.59 -29.83 -10.05
N PRO A 77 3.73 -28.81 -10.18
CA PRO A 77 4.13 -27.55 -10.82
C PRO A 77 5.31 -26.93 -10.10
N ARG A 78 6.28 -26.43 -10.88
CA ARG A 78 7.49 -25.77 -10.36
C ARG A 78 7.19 -24.62 -9.40
N GLU A 79 6.08 -23.89 -9.58
CA GLU A 79 5.67 -22.83 -8.66
C GLU A 79 5.39 -23.35 -7.24
N VAL A 80 4.83 -24.55 -7.11
CA VAL A 80 4.58 -25.19 -5.80
C VAL A 80 5.90 -25.56 -5.13
N VAL A 81 6.85 -26.09 -5.90
CA VAL A 81 8.21 -26.42 -5.46
C VAL A 81 8.93 -25.17 -4.94
N VAL A 82 8.88 -24.07 -5.69
CA VAL A 82 9.50 -22.80 -5.27
C VAL A 82 8.82 -22.23 -4.01
N THR A 83 7.50 -22.28 -3.94
CA THR A 83 6.75 -21.79 -2.77
C THR A 83 7.12 -22.58 -1.51
N ALA A 84 7.24 -23.91 -1.61
CA ALA A 84 7.65 -24.75 -0.51
C ALA A 84 9.08 -24.44 -0.04
N LEU A 85 10.01 -24.23 -0.99
CA LEU A 85 11.39 -23.85 -0.69
C LEU A 85 11.48 -22.48 -0.01
N LEU A 86 10.79 -21.47 -0.53
CA LEU A 86 10.72 -20.13 0.08
C LEU A 86 10.15 -20.19 1.50
N GLY A 87 9.11 -21.01 1.72
CA GLY A 87 8.53 -21.22 3.04
C GLY A 87 9.50 -21.85 4.04
N ASP A 88 10.37 -22.78 3.59
CA ASP A 88 11.42 -23.34 4.44
C ASP A 88 12.54 -22.33 4.75
N ILE A 89 13.01 -21.60 3.74
CA ILE A 89 13.99 -20.53 3.90
C ILE A 89 13.47 -19.52 4.93
N HIS A 90 12.20 -19.09 4.82
CA HIS A 90 11.59 -18.16 5.75
C HIS A 90 11.59 -18.68 7.20
N ARG A 91 11.15 -19.93 7.43
CA ARG A 91 11.18 -20.56 8.77
C ARG A 91 12.60 -20.69 9.35
N ARG A 92 13.60 -20.98 8.51
CA ARG A 92 15.01 -20.98 8.94
C ARG A 92 15.44 -19.57 9.34
N TRP A 93 14.93 -18.56 8.66
CA TRP A 93 15.26 -17.17 8.94
C TRP A 93 14.62 -16.63 10.20
N ASP A 94 13.36 -16.95 10.46
CA ASP A 94 12.66 -16.56 11.68
C ASP A 94 13.41 -17.11 12.91
N ARG A 95 13.95 -18.33 12.82
CA ARG A 95 14.81 -18.91 13.87
C ARG A 95 16.09 -18.11 14.07
N ARG A 96 16.79 -17.72 12.99
CA ARG A 96 18.01 -16.89 13.10
C ARG A 96 17.72 -15.50 13.66
N VAL A 97 16.57 -14.92 13.36
CA VAL A 97 16.11 -13.66 13.96
C VAL A 97 15.89 -13.83 15.47
N ALA A 98 15.17 -14.87 15.89
CA ALA A 98 14.95 -15.16 17.31
C ALA A 98 16.27 -15.43 18.06
N GLU A 99 17.20 -16.19 17.47
CA GLU A 99 18.54 -16.43 18.03
C GLU A 99 19.36 -15.12 18.15
N LEU A 100 19.21 -14.21 17.19
CA LEU A 100 19.84 -12.89 17.25
C LEU A 100 19.25 -12.07 18.40
N GLU A 101 17.93 -12.02 18.54
CA GLU A 101 17.25 -11.33 19.65
C GLU A 101 17.66 -11.88 21.01
N GLU A 102 17.69 -13.21 21.16
CA GLU A 102 18.11 -13.88 22.39
C GLU A 102 19.56 -13.54 22.75
N ARG A 103 20.47 -13.50 21.77
CA ARG A 103 21.89 -13.18 21.99
C ARG A 103 22.11 -11.76 22.54
N TYR A 104 21.25 -10.81 22.19
CA TYR A 104 21.37 -9.43 22.65
C TYR A 104 20.57 -9.14 23.92
N ALA A 105 19.63 -10.00 24.31
CA ALA A 105 18.81 -9.83 25.50
C ALA A 105 19.67 -9.65 26.78
N PRO A 106 19.32 -8.70 27.68
CA PRO A 106 18.12 -7.86 27.67
C PRO A 106 18.26 -6.55 26.86
N ARG A 107 19.38 -6.35 26.15
CA ARG A 107 19.59 -5.17 25.31
C ARG A 107 18.88 -5.34 23.97
N SER A 108 18.53 -4.22 23.33
CA SER A 108 18.02 -4.26 21.97
C SER A 108 19.12 -4.66 20.99
N VAL A 109 18.74 -5.44 19.97
CA VAL A 109 19.60 -5.76 18.84
C VAL A 109 19.95 -4.46 18.10
N PRO A 110 21.25 -4.15 17.87
CA PRO A 110 21.65 -2.98 17.10
C PRO A 110 21.09 -3.04 15.68
N ALA A 111 20.64 -1.91 15.13
CA ALA A 111 20.07 -1.84 13.78
C ALA A 111 20.98 -2.46 12.70
N ARG A 112 22.30 -2.23 12.81
CA ARG A 112 23.30 -2.81 11.89
C ARG A 112 23.29 -4.33 11.86
N ALA A 113 22.98 -5.00 12.97
CA ALA A 113 22.93 -6.46 13.02
C ALA A 113 21.71 -7.01 12.25
N TYR A 114 20.56 -6.34 12.31
CA TYR A 114 19.40 -6.68 11.50
C TYR A 114 19.67 -6.47 10.01
N THR A 115 20.29 -5.35 9.65
CA THR A 115 20.68 -5.06 8.27
C THR A 115 21.61 -6.14 7.71
N GLU A 116 22.64 -6.52 8.46
CA GLU A 116 23.57 -7.57 8.03
C GLU A 116 22.88 -8.93 7.90
N LEU A 117 22.00 -9.28 8.83
CA LEU A 117 21.22 -10.52 8.75
C LEU A 117 20.26 -10.52 7.54
N ALA A 118 19.66 -9.37 7.21
CA ALA A 118 18.83 -9.21 6.02
C ALA A 118 19.67 -9.37 4.74
N ARG A 119 20.87 -8.79 4.69
CA ARG A 119 21.79 -8.95 3.56
C ARG A 119 22.19 -10.41 3.34
N GLN A 120 22.48 -11.13 4.42
CA GLN A 120 22.77 -12.56 4.37
C GLN A 120 21.57 -13.36 3.87
N ARG A 121 20.35 -12.97 4.24
CA ARG A 121 19.11 -13.61 3.75
C ARG A 121 19.06 -13.59 2.25
N ASP A 122 19.22 -12.42 1.66
CA ASP A 122 18.95 -12.21 0.25
C ASP A 122 19.96 -13.00 -0.59
N VAL A 123 21.23 -13.03 -0.15
CA VAL A 123 22.30 -13.83 -0.78
C VAL A 123 22.05 -15.34 -0.61
N GLU A 124 21.69 -15.80 0.59
CA GLU A 124 21.41 -17.23 0.82
C GLU A 124 20.17 -17.68 0.05
N GLN A 125 19.11 -16.89 0.03
CA GLN A 125 17.88 -17.18 -0.70
C GLN A 125 18.13 -17.30 -2.20
N GLU A 126 18.82 -16.33 -2.81
CA GLU A 126 19.18 -16.39 -4.23
C GLU A 126 20.02 -17.63 -4.54
N ARG A 127 21.08 -17.89 -3.75
CA ARG A 127 21.94 -19.05 -3.92
C ARG A 127 21.15 -20.36 -3.83
N GLU A 128 20.28 -20.51 -2.84
CA GLU A 128 19.48 -21.72 -2.67
C GLU A 128 18.46 -21.92 -3.79
N LEU A 129 17.86 -20.84 -4.30
CA LEU A 129 16.95 -20.92 -5.44
C LEU A 129 17.69 -21.28 -6.73
N VAL A 130 18.86 -20.69 -6.98
CA VAL A 130 19.73 -21.04 -8.13
C VAL A 130 20.14 -22.50 -8.06
N GLU A 131 20.54 -22.97 -6.87
CA GLU A 131 20.95 -24.36 -6.69
C GLU A 131 19.78 -25.34 -6.84
N ALA A 132 18.59 -24.99 -6.35
CA ALA A 132 17.42 -25.85 -6.43
C ALA A 132 16.79 -25.91 -7.83
N LEU A 133 16.77 -24.79 -8.57
CA LEU A 133 16.07 -24.68 -9.85
C LEU A 133 17.00 -24.82 -11.07
N GLY A 134 18.31 -24.71 -10.85
CA GLY A 134 19.30 -24.43 -11.88
C GLY A 134 19.27 -22.97 -12.33
N ALA A 135 20.35 -22.50 -12.97
CA ALA A 135 20.48 -21.11 -13.42
C ALA A 135 19.32 -20.67 -14.33
N ASP A 136 18.97 -21.50 -15.33
CA ASP A 136 17.87 -21.19 -16.26
C ASP A 136 16.50 -21.23 -15.57
N GLY A 137 16.31 -22.16 -14.64
CA GLY A 137 15.07 -22.28 -13.88
C GLY A 137 14.85 -21.11 -12.93
N TYR A 138 15.92 -20.68 -12.26
CA TYR A 138 15.92 -19.48 -11.44
C TYR A 138 15.63 -18.24 -12.29
N LEU A 139 16.31 -18.07 -13.43
CA LEU A 139 16.09 -16.93 -14.32
C LEU A 139 14.62 -16.85 -14.78
N ALA A 140 14.06 -17.98 -15.23
CA ALA A 140 12.66 -18.04 -15.66
C ALA A 140 11.69 -17.68 -14.52
N TRP A 141 11.95 -18.18 -13.30
CA TRP A 141 11.16 -17.88 -12.12
C TRP A 141 11.28 -16.41 -11.68
N ASP A 142 12.51 -15.87 -11.60
CA ASP A 142 12.79 -14.50 -11.18
C ASP A 142 12.19 -13.50 -12.18
N LYS A 143 12.34 -13.77 -13.48
CA LYS A 143 11.71 -13.01 -14.56
C LYS A 143 10.19 -13.02 -14.44
N ALA A 144 9.57 -14.19 -14.25
CA ALA A 144 8.13 -14.28 -14.08
C ALA A 144 7.64 -13.54 -12.82
N ARG A 145 8.41 -13.59 -11.71
CA ARG A 145 8.09 -12.86 -10.47
C ARG A 145 8.14 -11.34 -10.69
N ILE A 146 9.24 -10.84 -11.25
CA ILE A 146 9.41 -9.40 -11.52
C ILE A 146 8.32 -8.89 -12.47
N LEU A 147 8.09 -9.59 -13.59
CA LEU A 147 7.06 -9.19 -14.55
C LEU A 147 5.64 -9.20 -13.96
N ARG A 148 5.34 -10.13 -13.04
CA ARG A 148 4.06 -10.17 -12.32
C ARG A 148 3.88 -8.95 -11.40
N LEU A 149 4.93 -8.53 -10.70
CA LEU A 149 4.91 -7.32 -9.84
C LEU A 149 4.62 -6.05 -10.66
N HIS A 150 5.04 -6.03 -11.93
CA HIS A 150 4.79 -4.95 -12.88
C HIS A 150 3.58 -5.21 -13.78
N ASN A 151 2.62 -6.05 -13.37
CA ASN A 151 1.40 -6.32 -14.14
C ASN A 151 1.65 -6.56 -15.65
N ALA A 152 2.78 -7.19 -16.02
CA ALA A 152 3.23 -7.28 -17.40
C ALA A 152 2.23 -8.01 -18.33
N GLY A 153 1.37 -8.86 -17.75
CA GLY A 153 0.26 -9.49 -18.46
C GLY A 153 -0.70 -8.47 -19.10
N ASN A 154 -0.88 -7.30 -18.49
CA ASN A 154 -1.76 -6.23 -18.98
C ASN A 154 -1.11 -5.39 -20.08
N ALA A 155 0.23 -5.31 -20.12
CA ALA A 155 0.98 -4.52 -21.10
C ALA A 155 1.27 -5.28 -22.41
N ALA A 156 0.81 -6.54 -22.52
CA ALA A 156 0.99 -7.42 -23.68
C ALA A 156 2.45 -7.43 -24.19
N LEU A 157 3.40 -7.64 -23.28
CA LEU A 157 4.83 -7.63 -23.61
C LEU A 157 5.19 -8.78 -24.56
N ASN A 158 5.90 -8.48 -25.64
CA ASN A 158 6.55 -9.52 -26.42
C ASN A 158 7.79 -10.07 -25.65
N PRO A 159 8.36 -11.23 -26.04
CA PRO A 159 9.47 -11.83 -25.31
C PRO A 159 10.70 -10.92 -25.14
N ALA A 160 11.07 -10.15 -26.18
CA ALA A 160 12.23 -9.26 -26.17
C ALA A 160 12.02 -8.01 -25.30
N GLU A 161 10.80 -7.46 -25.30
CA GLU A 161 10.39 -6.39 -24.38
C GLU A 161 10.42 -6.91 -22.94
N ALA A 162 9.87 -8.10 -22.69
CA ALA A 162 9.87 -8.71 -21.36
C ALA A 162 11.29 -8.97 -20.83
N ASP A 163 12.23 -9.38 -21.67
CA ASP A 163 13.66 -9.47 -21.33
C ASP A 163 14.26 -8.09 -20.99
N THR A 164 13.92 -7.07 -21.78
CA THR A 164 14.43 -5.71 -21.55
C THR A 164 13.87 -5.10 -20.27
N VAL A 165 12.57 -5.25 -20.00
CA VAL A 165 11.94 -4.82 -18.74
C VAL A 165 12.57 -5.53 -17.54
N TYR A 166 12.77 -6.85 -17.63
CA TYR A 166 13.43 -7.61 -16.57
C TYR A 166 14.83 -7.07 -16.27
N ARG A 167 15.65 -6.87 -17.31
CA ARG A 167 17.01 -6.32 -17.16
C ARG A 167 17.00 -4.93 -16.54
N LEU A 168 16.17 -4.01 -17.05
CA LEU A 168 16.06 -2.65 -16.52
C LEU A 168 15.69 -2.66 -15.03
N GLN A 169 14.77 -3.54 -14.62
CA GLN A 169 14.40 -3.67 -13.21
C GLN A 169 15.55 -4.23 -12.37
N LYS A 170 16.28 -5.25 -12.86
CA LYS A 170 17.44 -5.81 -12.14
C LYS A 170 18.56 -4.78 -11.99
N ASP A 171 18.82 -3.98 -13.02
CA ASP A 171 19.82 -2.91 -13.00
C ASP A 171 19.42 -1.83 -11.97
N PHE A 172 18.15 -1.45 -11.92
CA PHE A 172 17.61 -0.55 -10.90
C PHE A 172 17.75 -1.12 -9.49
N ASP A 173 17.31 -2.35 -9.25
CA ASP A 173 17.38 -3.01 -7.94
C ASP A 173 18.83 -3.11 -7.44
N ALA A 174 19.77 -3.45 -8.33
CA ALA A 174 21.20 -3.47 -8.03
C ALA A 174 21.71 -2.08 -7.64
N HIS A 175 21.34 -1.04 -8.40
CA HIS A 175 21.75 0.33 -8.10
C HIS A 175 21.18 0.84 -6.77
N ILE A 176 19.94 0.50 -6.43
CA ILE A 176 19.35 0.86 -5.13
C ILE A 176 20.06 0.13 -3.99
N LYS A 177 20.42 -1.14 -4.18
CA LYS A 177 21.19 -1.91 -3.19
C LYS A 177 22.59 -1.30 -2.96
N GLU A 178 23.28 -0.90 -4.04
CA GLU A 178 24.56 -0.20 -3.96
C GLU A 178 24.45 1.13 -3.20
N LEU A 179 23.42 1.93 -3.51
CA LEU A 179 23.15 3.18 -2.82
C LEU A 179 22.89 2.96 -1.33
N GLN A 180 22.10 1.95 -0.99
CA GLN A 180 21.82 1.61 0.42
C GLN A 180 23.10 1.21 1.16
N MET A 181 23.94 0.36 0.57
CA MET A 181 25.23 -0.01 1.15
C MET A 181 26.14 1.21 1.33
N ALA A 182 26.19 2.12 0.35
CA ALA A 182 26.98 3.34 0.46
C ALA A 182 26.51 4.26 1.60
N VAL A 183 25.20 4.35 1.85
CA VAL A 183 24.64 5.10 2.98
C VAL A 183 24.97 4.43 4.31
N GLU A 184 24.86 3.12 4.38
CA GLU A 184 25.14 2.34 5.60
C GLU A 184 26.63 2.38 5.99
N ASP A 185 27.52 2.36 5.00
CA ASP A 185 28.97 2.49 5.19
C ASP A 185 29.41 3.94 5.45
N GLY A 186 28.48 4.90 5.41
CA GLY A 186 28.75 6.33 5.60
C GLY A 186 29.50 6.98 4.44
N VAL A 187 29.56 6.32 3.29
CA VAL A 187 30.14 6.84 2.04
C VAL A 187 29.21 7.86 1.38
N ALA A 188 27.89 7.64 1.49
CA ALA A 188 26.87 8.55 1.01
C ALA A 188 26.09 9.20 2.17
N ASP A 189 25.73 10.49 2.01
CA ASP A 189 24.90 11.20 2.99
C ASP A 189 23.46 10.64 2.95
N PRO A 190 22.88 10.19 4.08
CA PRO A 190 21.50 9.75 4.14
C PRO A 190 20.49 10.78 3.61
N THR A 191 20.80 12.08 3.71
CA THR A 191 19.93 13.15 3.22
C THR A 191 19.88 13.25 1.69
N ASP A 192 20.93 12.81 1.00
CA ASP A 192 20.98 12.76 -0.47
C ASP A 192 20.41 11.45 -1.04
N SER A 193 20.33 10.40 -0.22
CA SER A 193 19.86 9.07 -0.62
C SER A 193 18.47 9.09 -1.28
N SER A 194 17.54 9.89 -0.74
CA SER A 194 16.20 10.03 -1.30
C SER A 194 16.23 10.68 -2.69
N ALA A 195 17.05 11.71 -2.89
CA ALA A 195 17.18 12.36 -4.19
C ALA A 195 17.83 11.44 -5.23
N LEU A 196 18.84 10.65 -4.82
CA LEU A 196 19.48 9.65 -5.68
C LEU A 196 18.51 8.52 -6.05
N HIS A 197 17.72 8.02 -5.09
CA HIS A 197 16.67 7.04 -5.34
C HIS A 197 15.61 7.58 -6.32
N SER A 198 15.12 8.81 -6.12
CA SER A 198 14.17 9.43 -7.04
C SER A 198 14.72 9.61 -8.46
N ARG A 199 16.02 9.95 -8.60
CA ARG A 199 16.67 10.04 -9.92
C ARG A 199 16.79 8.67 -10.59
N ALA A 200 17.17 7.63 -9.85
CA ALA A 200 17.23 6.27 -10.37
C ALA A 200 15.84 5.78 -10.84
N GLN A 201 14.79 6.06 -10.06
CA GLN A 201 13.42 5.72 -10.43
C GLN A 201 12.97 6.49 -11.68
N ALA A 202 13.29 7.79 -11.78
CA ALA A 202 12.96 8.58 -12.95
C ALA A 202 13.66 8.08 -14.22
N ALA A 203 14.93 7.64 -14.11
CA ALA A 203 15.66 7.04 -15.22
C ALA A 203 15.05 5.70 -15.67
N LEU A 204 14.68 4.83 -14.72
CA LEU A 204 13.96 3.59 -15.02
C LEU A 204 12.62 3.88 -15.72
N ASP A 205 11.85 4.83 -15.21
CA ASP A 205 10.55 5.21 -15.75
C ASP A 205 10.67 5.76 -17.18
N GLU A 206 11.70 6.58 -17.45
CA GLU A 206 11.98 7.12 -18.78
C GLU A 206 12.33 5.99 -19.77
N GLU A 207 13.20 5.06 -19.38
CA GLU A 207 13.60 3.93 -20.22
C GLU A 207 12.44 2.97 -20.50
N LEU A 208 11.61 2.66 -19.49
CA LEU A 208 10.41 1.86 -19.66
C LEU A 208 9.38 2.56 -20.56
N ARG A 209 9.19 3.88 -20.39
CA ARG A 209 8.29 4.67 -21.25
C ARG A 209 8.80 4.73 -22.69
N ARG A 210 10.11 4.83 -22.89
CA ARG A 210 10.76 4.80 -24.21
C ARG A 210 10.57 3.44 -24.90
N LEU A 211 10.71 2.35 -24.15
CA LEU A 211 10.55 0.98 -24.64
C LEU A 211 9.09 0.66 -25.02
N LEU A 212 8.14 1.02 -24.16
CA LEU A 212 6.75 0.55 -24.28
C LEU A 212 5.81 1.58 -24.92
N GLY A 213 6.20 2.86 -24.95
CA GLY A 213 5.30 3.97 -25.19
C GLY A 213 4.43 4.28 -23.96
N PRO A 214 3.80 5.48 -23.91
CA PRO A 214 3.08 5.97 -22.73
C PRO A 214 1.93 5.05 -22.31
N GLN A 215 1.09 4.60 -23.25
CA GLN A 215 -0.08 3.79 -22.93
C GLN A 215 0.27 2.42 -22.31
N ARG A 216 1.26 1.71 -22.87
CA ARG A 216 1.69 0.40 -22.34
C ARG A 216 2.55 0.53 -21.09
N TYR A 217 3.28 1.64 -20.96
CA TYR A 217 3.98 1.97 -19.71
C TYR A 217 3.00 2.19 -18.56
N ASP A 218 1.91 2.93 -18.79
CA ASP A 218 0.86 3.11 -17.78
C ASP A 218 0.23 1.75 -17.42
N GLN A 219 0.01 0.89 -18.42
CA GLN A 219 -0.46 -0.48 -18.17
C GLN A 219 0.54 -1.29 -17.31
N LEU A 220 1.84 -1.22 -17.61
CA LEU A 220 2.89 -1.89 -16.86
C LEU A 220 3.01 -1.37 -15.41
N ARG A 221 2.83 -0.08 -15.17
CA ARG A 221 2.93 0.47 -13.81
C ARG A 221 1.81 0.00 -12.88
N GLY A 222 0.87 -0.83 -13.35
CA GLY A 222 -0.31 -1.14 -12.57
C GLY A 222 -1.20 0.07 -12.36
N LEU A 223 -1.01 1.12 -13.17
CA LEU A 223 -2.07 2.07 -13.48
C LEU A 223 -3.10 1.42 -14.42
N SER A 224 -2.94 0.12 -14.72
CA SER A 224 -3.82 -0.71 -15.53
C SER A 224 -5.06 -1.21 -14.80
N ASP A 225 -6.14 -1.18 -15.57
CA ASP A 225 -7.50 -1.57 -15.27
C ASP A 225 -8.13 -0.84 -14.08
N PRO A 226 -8.74 0.33 -14.35
CA PRO A 226 -9.55 1.05 -13.39
C PRO A 226 -10.55 0.16 -12.65
N LEU A 227 -11.03 -0.95 -13.26
CA LEU A 227 -11.94 -1.89 -12.60
C LEU A 227 -11.25 -2.65 -11.47
N THR A 228 -10.05 -3.19 -11.71
CA THR A 228 -9.25 -3.89 -10.70
C THR A 228 -8.87 -2.94 -9.56
N ASP A 229 -8.53 -1.68 -9.89
CA ASP A 229 -8.28 -0.63 -8.90
C ASP A 229 -9.51 -0.31 -8.06
N ALA A 230 -10.67 -0.16 -8.69
CA ALA A 230 -11.93 0.05 -7.99
C ALA A 230 -12.26 -1.15 -7.08
N ALA A 231 -12.11 -2.38 -7.60
CA ALA A 231 -12.37 -3.59 -6.84
C ALA A 231 -11.47 -3.73 -5.61
N ARG A 232 -10.19 -3.38 -5.76
CA ARG A 232 -9.22 -3.38 -4.66
C ARG A 232 -9.50 -2.26 -3.65
N ARG A 233 -9.71 -1.02 -4.11
CA ARG A 233 -9.96 0.15 -3.25
C ARG A 233 -11.24 -0.04 -2.41
N TYR A 234 -12.28 -0.61 -3.01
CA TYR A 234 -13.56 -0.87 -2.37
C TYR A 234 -13.74 -2.34 -1.98
N GLY A 235 -12.65 -3.08 -1.78
CA GLY A 235 -12.69 -4.53 -1.55
C GLY A 235 -13.55 -4.95 -0.35
N ALA A 236 -13.61 -4.15 0.71
CA ALA A 236 -14.46 -4.41 1.87
C ALA A 236 -15.97 -4.41 1.52
N LEU A 237 -16.37 -3.68 0.47
CA LEU A 237 -17.75 -3.66 -0.05
C LEU A 237 -18.04 -4.81 -1.02
N ASN A 238 -17.03 -5.60 -1.39
CA ASN A 238 -17.13 -6.69 -2.38
C ASN A 238 -17.86 -6.27 -3.67
N PRO A 239 -17.39 -5.22 -4.40
CA PRO A 239 -18.06 -4.72 -5.60
C PRO A 239 -18.29 -5.83 -6.62
N THR A 240 -19.51 -5.92 -7.14
CA THR A 240 -19.77 -6.64 -8.38
C THR A 240 -19.04 -5.98 -9.55
N PRO A 241 -18.75 -6.69 -10.66
CA PRO A 241 -18.10 -6.08 -11.83
C PRO A 241 -18.83 -4.84 -12.36
N ALA A 242 -20.18 -4.81 -12.31
CA ALA A 242 -20.98 -3.66 -12.72
C ALA A 242 -20.85 -2.46 -11.75
N GLN A 243 -20.74 -2.71 -10.44
CA GLN A 243 -20.47 -1.66 -9.45
C GLN A 243 -19.06 -1.11 -9.60
N ALA A 244 -18.05 -1.98 -9.78
CA ALA A 244 -16.68 -1.56 -10.08
C ALA A 244 -16.64 -0.68 -11.34
N GLN A 245 -17.35 -1.06 -12.40
CA GLN A 245 -17.45 -0.23 -13.62
C GLN A 245 -18.09 1.13 -13.37
N SER A 246 -19.13 1.18 -12.53
CA SER A 246 -19.79 2.44 -12.15
C SER A 246 -18.87 3.35 -11.32
N VAL A 247 -18.03 2.76 -10.46
CA VAL A 247 -17.01 3.51 -9.71
C VAL A 247 -15.99 4.13 -10.65
N VAL A 248 -15.49 3.35 -11.62
CA VAL A 248 -14.56 3.84 -12.64
C VAL A 248 -15.15 5.03 -13.39
N GLN A 249 -16.39 4.91 -13.86
CA GLN A 249 -17.08 6.01 -14.55
C GLN A 249 -17.25 7.24 -13.66
N THR A 250 -17.60 7.03 -12.39
CA THR A 250 -17.74 8.13 -11.40
C THR A 250 -16.40 8.85 -11.18
N ASP A 251 -15.29 8.12 -11.08
CA ASP A 251 -13.95 8.68 -10.93
C ASP A 251 -13.48 9.40 -12.22
N ASP A 252 -13.79 8.86 -13.40
CA ASP A 252 -13.46 9.49 -14.68
C ASP A 252 -14.26 10.77 -14.94
N ASP A 253 -15.55 10.78 -14.59
CA ASP A 253 -16.39 11.97 -14.65
C ASP A 253 -15.86 13.07 -13.73
N TYR A 254 -15.45 12.71 -12.51
CA TYR A 254 -14.84 13.63 -11.56
C TYR A 254 -13.56 14.26 -12.14
N ARG A 255 -12.61 13.43 -12.62
CA ARG A 255 -11.35 13.91 -13.23
C ARG A 255 -11.58 14.79 -14.46
N THR A 256 -12.57 14.44 -15.27
CA THR A 256 -12.93 15.22 -16.47
C THR A 256 -13.42 16.61 -16.08
N ARG A 257 -14.29 16.72 -15.07
CA ARG A 257 -14.81 18.00 -14.57
C ARG A 257 -13.73 18.82 -13.87
N GLU A 258 -12.88 18.18 -13.08
CA GLU A 258 -11.71 18.81 -12.45
C GLU A 258 -10.74 19.38 -13.50
N THR A 259 -10.43 18.61 -14.54
CA THR A 259 -9.60 19.09 -15.66
C THR A 259 -10.26 20.25 -16.40
N ALA A 260 -11.58 20.21 -16.60
CA ALA A 260 -12.32 21.31 -17.21
C ALA A 260 -12.29 22.58 -16.34
N LEU A 261 -12.41 22.43 -15.02
CA LEU A 261 -12.28 23.52 -14.05
C LEU A 261 -10.88 24.15 -14.12
N ALA A 262 -9.83 23.33 -14.11
CA ALA A 262 -8.46 23.80 -14.25
C ALA A 262 -8.20 24.53 -15.59
N ARG A 263 -8.81 24.10 -16.69
CA ARG A 263 -8.74 24.81 -17.98
C ARG A 263 -9.48 26.13 -17.96
N ARG A 264 -10.67 26.20 -17.35
CA ARG A 264 -11.43 27.46 -17.19
C ARG A 264 -10.62 28.48 -16.40
N LEU A 265 -9.97 28.03 -15.34
CA LEU A 265 -9.16 28.88 -14.48
C LEU A 265 -7.98 29.52 -15.21
N LYS A 266 -7.34 28.79 -16.14
CA LYS A 266 -6.29 29.37 -17.00
C LYS A 266 -6.80 30.46 -17.95
N GLY A 267 -8.08 30.42 -18.31
CA GLY A 267 -8.70 31.41 -19.20
C GLY A 267 -9.23 32.64 -18.47
N ASP A 268 -9.79 32.45 -17.26
CA ASP A 268 -10.32 33.52 -16.42
C ASP A 268 -10.06 33.21 -14.92
N PRO A 269 -8.90 33.63 -14.39
CA PRO A 269 -8.47 33.29 -13.03
C PRO A 269 -9.40 33.84 -11.92
N GLY A 270 -10.08 34.96 -12.18
CA GLY A 270 -10.84 35.70 -11.16
C GLY A 270 -12.32 35.34 -11.06
N ALA A 271 -12.88 34.58 -12.01
CA ALA A 271 -14.33 34.44 -12.15
C ALA A 271 -14.96 33.24 -11.39
N VAL A 272 -14.16 32.39 -10.74
CA VAL A 272 -14.65 31.12 -10.18
C VAL A 272 -14.26 30.95 -8.72
N ASP A 273 -15.25 30.65 -7.87
CA ASP A 273 -15.01 30.11 -6.54
C ASP A 273 -14.63 28.62 -6.67
N ILE A 274 -13.34 28.37 -6.92
CA ILE A 274 -12.79 27.03 -7.13
C ILE A 274 -13.08 26.11 -5.94
N ALA A 275 -13.02 26.65 -4.72
CA ALA A 275 -13.28 25.87 -3.52
C ALA A 275 -14.72 25.38 -3.52
N ALA A 276 -15.70 26.24 -3.83
CA ALA A 276 -17.09 25.84 -3.94
C ALA A 276 -17.33 24.81 -5.06
N GLU A 277 -16.71 24.99 -6.24
CA GLU A 277 -16.83 24.05 -7.36
C GLU A 277 -16.23 22.67 -7.03
N LEU A 278 -15.02 22.63 -6.45
CA LEU A 278 -14.40 21.37 -6.02
C LEU A 278 -15.25 20.66 -4.96
N LYS A 279 -15.92 21.40 -4.08
CA LYS A 279 -16.81 20.86 -3.07
C LYS A 279 -18.00 20.17 -3.74
N ILE A 280 -18.66 20.85 -4.67
CA ILE A 280 -19.78 20.29 -5.43
C ILE A 280 -19.35 19.05 -6.21
N LEU A 281 -18.17 19.06 -6.83
CA LEU A 281 -17.64 17.89 -7.54
C LEU A 281 -17.40 16.71 -6.60
N ASN A 282 -16.83 16.95 -5.41
CA ASN A 282 -16.60 15.89 -4.43
C ASN A 282 -17.91 15.35 -3.85
N GLU A 283 -18.87 16.21 -3.49
CA GLU A 283 -20.19 15.80 -2.99
C GLU A 283 -20.95 14.97 -4.04
N ALA A 284 -20.91 15.36 -5.31
CA ALA A 284 -21.51 14.60 -6.40
C ALA A 284 -20.86 13.22 -6.58
N ARG A 285 -19.53 13.14 -6.43
CA ARG A 285 -18.77 11.89 -6.47
C ARG A 285 -19.18 10.97 -5.31
N GLU A 286 -19.19 11.48 -4.08
CA GLU A 286 -19.61 10.71 -2.90
C GLU A 286 -21.05 10.21 -3.02
N GLU A 287 -21.97 11.05 -3.49
CA GLU A 287 -23.37 10.66 -3.67
C GLU A 287 -23.53 9.55 -4.73
N ASN A 288 -22.73 9.57 -5.80
CA ASN A 288 -22.69 8.47 -6.75
C ASN A 288 -22.15 7.19 -6.11
N LEU A 289 -21.10 7.27 -5.28
CA LEU A 289 -20.56 6.11 -4.56
C LEU A 289 -21.59 5.52 -3.57
N ARG A 290 -22.31 6.37 -2.83
CA ARG A 290 -23.43 5.96 -1.97
C ARG A 290 -24.53 5.26 -2.77
N ARG A 291 -24.81 5.71 -3.99
CA ARG A 291 -25.81 5.07 -4.87
C ARG A 291 -25.35 3.72 -5.40
N ILE A 292 -24.06 3.57 -5.72
CA ILE A 292 -23.46 2.33 -6.25
C ILE A 292 -23.46 1.23 -5.18
N PHE A 293 -23.06 1.57 -3.95
CA PHE A 293 -22.84 0.60 -2.88
C PHE A 293 -23.99 0.49 -1.87
N GLY A 294 -24.89 1.47 -1.88
CA GLY A 294 -25.83 1.70 -0.79
C GLY A 294 -25.23 2.62 0.27
N ALA A 295 -25.98 3.65 0.67
CA ALA A 295 -25.48 4.70 1.56
C ALA A 295 -24.95 4.16 2.89
N ALA A 296 -25.68 3.25 3.54
CA ALA A 296 -25.26 2.66 4.82
C ALA A 296 -23.96 1.87 4.70
N ALA A 297 -23.88 0.93 3.75
CA ALA A 297 -22.69 0.09 3.56
C ALA A 297 -21.45 0.92 3.21
N TYR A 298 -21.60 1.93 2.33
CA TYR A 298 -20.53 2.83 1.96
C TYR A 298 -20.01 3.62 3.17
N GLU A 299 -20.91 4.22 3.97
CA GLU A 299 -20.54 5.01 5.14
C GLU A 299 -19.90 4.15 6.24
N ASP A 300 -20.42 2.95 6.48
CA ASP A 300 -19.84 2.01 7.44
C ASP A 300 -18.42 1.58 7.02
N THR A 301 -18.22 1.20 5.76
CA THR A 301 -16.89 0.85 5.24
C THR A 301 -15.93 2.03 5.28
N ARG A 302 -16.40 3.22 4.88
CA ARG A 302 -15.60 4.45 4.92
C ARG A 302 -15.11 4.72 6.34
N ARG A 303 -16.00 4.61 7.33
CA ARG A 303 -15.69 4.77 8.75
C ARG A 303 -14.71 3.69 9.25
N GLU A 304 -14.92 2.43 8.91
CA GLU A 304 -14.06 1.32 9.34
C GLU A 304 -12.65 1.35 8.74
N THR A 305 -12.50 1.91 7.54
CA THR A 305 -11.22 2.02 6.85
C THR A 305 -10.48 3.35 7.11
N ASP A 306 -11.14 4.35 7.69
CA ASP A 306 -10.52 5.63 8.03
C ASP A 306 -9.64 5.51 9.29
N SER A 307 -8.35 5.80 9.13
CA SER A 307 -7.36 5.75 10.21
C SER A 307 -7.69 6.69 11.39
N THR A 308 -8.40 7.79 11.14
CA THR A 308 -8.87 8.74 12.17
C THR A 308 -9.91 8.07 13.05
N TYR A 309 -10.89 7.39 12.44
CA TYR A 309 -11.91 6.65 13.18
C TYR A 309 -11.30 5.49 13.96
N GLN A 310 -10.44 4.68 13.32
CA GLN A 310 -9.74 3.58 13.98
C GLN A 310 -8.94 4.06 15.20
N ARG A 311 -8.27 5.21 15.09
CA ARG A 311 -7.54 5.81 16.21
C ARG A 311 -8.50 6.31 17.30
N LEU A 312 -9.61 6.97 16.94
CA LEU A 312 -10.63 7.39 17.89
C LEU A 312 -11.20 6.21 18.67
N ASP A 313 -11.53 5.12 17.98
CA ASP A 313 -12.09 3.90 18.57
C ASP A 313 -11.06 3.22 19.49
N GLN A 314 -9.83 3.03 19.02
CA GLN A 314 -8.74 2.41 19.80
C GLN A 314 -8.42 3.17 21.11
N PHE A 315 -8.48 4.50 21.10
CA PHE A 315 -8.14 5.33 22.25
C PHE A 315 -9.35 5.97 22.95
N ALA A 316 -10.58 5.53 22.62
CA ALA A 316 -11.81 6.11 23.14
C ALA A 316 -11.82 6.14 24.68
N GLU A 317 -11.51 5.02 25.33
CA GLU A 317 -11.45 4.91 26.78
C GLU A 317 -10.40 5.84 27.40
N ALA A 318 -9.19 5.86 26.84
CA ALA A 318 -8.08 6.70 27.31
C ALA A 318 -8.40 8.19 27.20
N TRP A 319 -9.21 8.57 26.20
CA TRP A 319 -9.63 9.95 25.98
C TRP A 319 -10.95 10.31 26.67
N GLU A 320 -11.53 9.39 27.44
CA GLU A 320 -12.85 9.53 28.09
C GLU A 320 -13.98 9.81 27.06
N LEU A 321 -13.85 9.31 25.83
CA LEU A 321 -14.89 9.39 24.81
C LEU A 321 -15.91 8.28 25.01
N ARG A 322 -17.19 8.62 24.97
CA ARG A 322 -18.28 7.64 24.99
C ARG A 322 -18.48 7.06 23.59
N SER A 323 -18.88 5.80 23.50
CA SER A 323 -19.14 5.14 22.21
C SER A 323 -20.19 5.88 21.38
N GLU A 324 -21.21 6.47 22.02
CA GLU A 324 -22.22 7.30 21.38
C GLU A 324 -21.69 8.66 20.84
N GLU A 325 -20.56 9.15 21.33
CA GLU A 325 -19.94 10.40 20.90
C GLU A 325 -18.99 10.19 19.71
N LEU A 326 -18.42 8.99 19.56
CA LEU A 326 -17.43 8.67 18.53
C LEU A 326 -17.89 9.05 17.10
N PRO A 327 -19.12 8.72 16.65
CA PRO A 327 -19.56 9.09 15.30
C PRO A 327 -19.57 10.61 15.08
N ASN A 328 -20.03 11.39 16.05
CA ASN A 328 -20.13 12.85 15.93
C ASN A 328 -18.74 13.52 16.00
N VAL A 329 -17.84 13.01 16.85
CA VAL A 329 -16.44 13.48 16.92
C VAL A 329 -15.73 13.19 15.60
N TYR A 330 -15.86 11.96 15.09
CA TYR A 330 -15.30 11.55 13.80
C TYR A 330 -15.81 12.43 12.67
N GLU A 331 -17.11 12.64 12.56
CA GLU A 331 -17.72 13.45 11.50
C GLU A 331 -17.23 14.91 11.54
N THR A 332 -17.06 15.47 12.74
CA THR A 332 -16.51 16.82 12.95
C THR A 332 -15.06 16.91 12.47
N LEU A 333 -14.22 15.91 12.78
CA LEU A 333 -12.83 15.85 12.32
C LEU A 333 -12.71 15.62 10.82
N ARG A 334 -13.54 14.72 10.26
CA ARG A 334 -13.59 14.43 8.83
C ARG A 334 -13.94 15.68 8.03
N THR A 335 -14.99 16.39 8.44
CA THR A 335 -15.41 17.65 7.81
C THR A 335 -14.29 18.69 7.80
N PHE A 336 -13.54 18.80 8.90
CA PHE A 336 -12.36 19.67 8.97
C PHE A 336 -11.26 19.24 7.98
N GLY A 337 -10.94 17.94 7.93
CA GLY A 337 -9.96 17.39 6.99
C GLY A 337 -10.32 17.68 5.54
N GLU A 338 -11.60 17.49 5.18
CA GLU A 338 -12.12 17.79 3.84
C GLU A 338 -12.03 19.28 3.50
N GLN A 339 -12.38 20.16 4.44
CA GLN A 339 -12.27 21.61 4.23
C GLN A 339 -10.80 22.04 4.04
N MET A 340 -9.88 21.46 4.81
CA MET A 340 -8.44 21.73 4.67
C MET A 340 -7.93 21.29 3.29
N GLU A 341 -8.21 20.06 2.87
CA GLU A 341 -7.78 19.52 1.57
C GLU A 341 -8.40 20.28 0.41
N LEU A 342 -9.67 20.66 0.51
CA LEU A 342 -10.35 21.50 -0.47
C LEU A 342 -9.68 22.88 -0.61
N THR A 343 -9.36 23.52 0.51
CA THR A 343 -8.71 24.84 0.51
C THR A 343 -7.31 24.76 -0.12
N ARG A 344 -6.55 23.71 0.21
CA ARG A 344 -5.22 23.47 -0.38
C ARG A 344 -5.29 23.14 -1.87
N SER A 345 -6.25 22.30 -2.28
CA SER A 345 -6.45 21.92 -3.68
C SER A 345 -6.85 23.11 -4.53
N ALA A 346 -7.76 23.97 -4.04
CA ALA A 346 -8.13 25.20 -4.71
C ALA A 346 -6.94 26.15 -4.89
N ALA A 347 -6.13 26.32 -3.83
CA ALA A 347 -4.89 27.10 -3.89
C ALA A 347 -3.89 26.53 -4.90
N ALA A 348 -3.62 25.23 -4.85
CA ALA A 348 -2.71 24.56 -5.80
C ALA A 348 -3.18 24.68 -7.25
N MET A 349 -4.50 24.60 -7.51
CA MET A 349 -5.04 24.80 -8.86
C MET A 349 -4.83 26.24 -9.36
N ARG A 350 -5.01 27.26 -8.50
CA ARG A 350 -4.70 28.66 -8.83
C ARG A 350 -3.23 28.84 -9.19
N GLU A 351 -2.34 28.29 -8.38
CA GLU A 351 -0.90 28.35 -8.64
C GLU A 351 -0.54 27.67 -9.97
N ALA A 352 -1.11 26.51 -10.26
CA ALA A 352 -0.93 25.79 -11.53
C ALA A 352 -1.54 26.51 -12.74
N ALA A 353 -2.49 27.42 -12.52
CA ALA A 353 -3.04 28.31 -13.53
C ALA A 353 -2.22 29.60 -13.72
N GLY A 354 -1.14 29.79 -12.94
CA GLY A 354 -0.25 30.95 -13.04
C GLY A 354 -0.61 32.10 -12.11
N GLU A 355 -1.61 31.94 -11.23
CA GLU A 355 -1.90 32.93 -10.20
C GLU A 355 -0.86 32.89 -9.08
N ARG A 356 -0.54 34.05 -8.53
CA ARG A 356 0.29 34.13 -7.34
C ARG A 356 -0.55 33.83 -6.10
N VAL A 357 -0.35 32.64 -5.53
CA VAL A 357 -1.05 32.22 -4.32
C VAL A 357 -0.36 32.73 -3.06
N ASN A 358 -1.15 33.35 -2.18
CA ASN A 358 -0.68 33.72 -0.84
C ASN A 358 -0.86 32.53 0.12
N TRP A 359 0.14 31.65 0.18
CA TRP A 359 0.11 30.48 1.06
C TRP A 359 -0.03 30.82 2.55
N ASN A 360 0.34 32.03 2.99
CA ASN A 360 0.11 32.47 4.37
C ASN A 360 -1.38 32.69 4.66
N GLU A 361 -2.12 33.24 3.69
CA GLU A 361 -3.56 33.44 3.80
C GLU A 361 -4.30 32.10 3.76
N VAL A 362 -3.90 31.20 2.84
CA VAL A 362 -4.40 29.81 2.80
C VAL A 362 -4.23 29.12 4.15
N ASN A 363 -3.03 29.22 4.74
CA ASN A 363 -2.77 28.67 6.07
C ASN A 363 -3.58 29.37 7.17
N ALA A 364 -3.78 30.69 7.09
CA ALA A 364 -4.63 31.41 8.04
C ALA A 364 -6.10 30.96 7.98
N THR A 365 -6.63 30.69 6.78
CA THR A 365 -7.97 30.12 6.59
C THR A 365 -8.09 28.73 7.19
N ILE A 366 -7.11 27.85 6.96
CA ILE A 366 -7.07 26.51 7.55
C ILE A 366 -7.00 26.59 9.08
N GLU A 367 -6.19 27.50 9.62
CA GLU A 367 -6.07 27.73 11.05
C GLU A 367 -7.38 28.27 11.66
N GLN A 368 -8.10 29.12 10.94
CA GLN A 368 -9.43 29.58 11.36
C GLN A 368 -10.43 28.42 11.39
N ALA A 369 -10.47 27.58 10.35
CA ALA A 369 -11.32 26.39 10.32
C ALA A 369 -10.98 25.45 11.49
N ARG A 370 -9.69 25.23 11.78
CA ARG A 370 -9.24 24.43 12.92
C ARG A 370 -9.79 24.96 14.24
N ARG A 371 -9.71 26.28 14.48
CA ARG A 371 -10.25 26.90 15.71
C ARG A 371 -11.76 26.69 15.83
N GLN A 372 -12.49 26.79 14.72
CA GLN A 372 -13.94 26.53 14.72
C GLN A 372 -14.24 25.07 15.06
N THR A 373 -13.49 24.13 14.49
CA THR A 373 -13.57 22.69 14.81
C THR A 373 -13.22 22.42 16.27
N GLU A 374 -12.18 23.05 16.81
CA GLU A 374 -11.81 22.98 18.23
C GLU A 374 -12.98 23.44 19.11
N THR A 375 -13.56 24.61 18.85
CA THR A 375 -14.73 25.10 19.60
C THR A 375 -15.94 24.15 19.48
N GLY A 376 -16.21 23.58 18.30
CA GLY A 376 -17.28 22.60 18.11
C GLY A 376 -17.06 21.33 18.93
N LEU A 377 -15.83 20.81 18.96
CA LEU A 377 -15.46 19.65 19.78
C LEU A 377 -15.55 19.99 21.28
N GLU A 378 -15.12 21.18 21.70
CA GLU A 378 -15.27 21.62 23.09
C GLU A 378 -16.73 21.67 23.53
N GLN A 379 -17.65 22.09 22.64
CA GLN A 379 -19.09 22.07 22.91
C GLN A 379 -19.67 20.66 22.92
N LEU A 380 -19.19 19.77 22.04
CA LEU A 380 -19.70 18.41 21.88
C LEU A 380 -19.25 17.48 23.02
N ILE A 381 -17.96 17.49 23.34
CA ILE A 381 -17.34 16.56 24.30
C ILE A 381 -16.72 17.26 25.50
N GLY A 382 -16.76 18.59 25.60
CA GLY A 382 -16.17 19.33 26.72
C GLY A 382 -14.68 19.61 26.53
N ALA A 383 -14.23 20.74 27.10
CA ALA A 383 -12.89 21.30 26.86
C ALA A 383 -11.74 20.34 27.18
N LYS A 384 -11.81 19.60 28.29
CA LYS A 384 -10.76 18.65 28.70
C LYS A 384 -10.57 17.52 27.68
N ARG A 385 -11.66 16.96 27.15
CA ARG A 385 -11.61 15.85 26.19
C ARG A 385 -11.20 16.33 24.81
N ALA A 386 -11.72 17.49 24.36
CA ALA A 386 -11.29 18.13 23.12
C ALA A 386 -9.78 18.47 23.13
N TRP A 387 -9.26 18.97 24.26
CA TRP A 387 -7.82 19.24 24.43
C TRP A 387 -6.95 17.98 24.26
N ARG A 388 -7.40 16.82 24.74
CA ARG A 388 -6.68 15.55 24.53
C ARG A 388 -6.61 15.17 23.06
N LEU A 389 -7.71 15.33 22.30
CA LEU A 389 -7.70 15.06 20.85
C LEU A 389 -6.68 15.95 20.12
N LYS A 390 -6.60 17.22 20.54
CA LYS A 390 -5.62 18.18 20.03
C LYS A 390 -4.18 17.78 20.34
N GLU A 391 -3.87 17.43 21.59
CA GLU A 391 -2.51 16.98 21.97
C GLU A 391 -2.06 15.73 21.21
N ASN A 392 -2.99 14.84 20.90
CA ASN A 392 -2.73 13.61 20.14
C ASN A 392 -2.72 13.83 18.61
N GLY A 393 -2.77 15.09 18.15
CA GLY A 393 -2.55 15.45 16.76
C GLY A 393 -3.72 15.15 15.82
N LEU A 394 -4.93 14.88 16.33
CA LEU A 394 -6.12 14.63 15.49
C LEU A 394 -6.60 15.88 14.74
N LEU A 395 -6.15 17.06 15.15
CA LEU A 395 -6.41 18.36 14.51
C LEU A 395 -5.13 18.96 13.89
N SER A 396 -4.11 18.13 13.66
CA SER A 396 -2.85 18.58 13.09
C SER A 396 -3.04 19.00 11.63
N THR A 397 -2.46 20.16 11.27
CA THR A 397 -2.43 20.69 9.90
C THR A 397 -1.17 20.25 9.14
N ARG A 398 -0.35 19.38 9.73
CA ARG A 398 0.97 18.99 9.19
C ARG A 398 0.91 18.05 8.01
#